data_AF-A0A914P7N8-F1
#
_entry.id   AF-A0A914P7N8-F1
#
_cell.length_a   1.000
_cell.length_b   1.000
_cell.length_c   1.000
_cell.angle_alpha   90.00
_cell.angle_beta   90.00
_cell.angle_gamma   90.00
#
_symmetry.space_group_name_H-M   'P 1'
#
loop_
_entity.id
_entity.type
_entity.pdbx_description
1 polymer ?
#
loop_
_entity_poly.entity_id
_entity_poly.type
_entity_poly.pdbx_seq_one_letter_code
_entity_poly.pdbx_strand_id
1 'polypeptide(L)'
;MNGCGAYNSDMDICVVIRQDELNQEKQQVLNNLRSLKYRFDKIPIIRHIQLIPAVFFMGLKADININNVAGIYNTHFIHHYSRQDKRFPALYLVIHHFGLNAGINSAKDGTLNSYSLVLLVIHYLQCACQPPILPNLQEACPDIFNAQVPIENLRFFKNEYSFKTDNHADCTALLMGFFAYYAGFKFDKYGISIRRGRVFQKNTLPAETCSKYMIFIEDPFDHNNTARSISREGYERIKTSIRRADEILNRE
;
A
#
# COMPACT_ATOMS: atom_id res chain seq x y z
N MET A 1 -11.25 -6.20 2.96
CA MET A 1 -11.15 -6.66 1.56
C MET A 1 -9.74 -7.07 1.17
N ASN A 2 -8.69 -6.29 1.44
CA ASN A 2 -7.30 -6.68 1.10
C ASN A 2 -6.67 -7.76 2.01
N GLY A 3 -7.35 -8.19 3.08
CA GLY A 3 -6.83 -9.15 4.06
C GLY A 3 -5.88 -8.57 5.13
N CYS A 4 -5.67 -7.25 5.13
CA CYS A 4 -4.74 -6.54 6.02
C CYS A 4 -5.42 -5.48 6.90
N GLY A 5 -6.74 -5.56 7.10
CA GLY A 5 -7.51 -4.58 7.90
C GLY A 5 -7.45 -4.87 9.41
N ALA A 6 -7.43 -3.82 10.22
CA ALA A 6 -7.64 -3.87 11.67
C ALA A 6 -9.08 -3.45 12.03
N TYR A 7 -9.50 -3.68 13.28
CA TYR A 7 -10.88 -3.40 13.73
C TYR A 7 -11.27 -1.91 13.67
N ASN A 8 -10.27 -1.02 13.68
CA ASN A 8 -10.43 0.43 13.61
C ASN A 8 -9.98 1.01 12.25
N SER A 9 -9.79 0.18 11.22
CA SER A 9 -9.45 0.67 9.89
C SER A 9 -10.62 1.42 9.27
N ASP A 10 -10.30 2.52 8.59
CA ASP A 10 -11.25 3.24 7.75
C ASP A 10 -11.75 2.34 6.61
N MET A 11 -12.97 2.59 6.17
CA MET A 11 -13.60 1.87 5.06
C MET A 11 -13.42 2.66 3.75
N ASP A 12 -12.57 2.17 2.86
CA ASP A 12 -12.45 2.75 1.51
C ASP A 12 -13.54 2.21 0.57
N ILE A 13 -14.31 3.11 -0.03
CA ILE A 13 -15.35 2.78 -1.02
C ILE A 13 -15.00 3.46 -2.36
N CYS A 14 -14.90 2.68 -3.43
CA CYS A 14 -14.77 3.20 -4.79
C CYS A 14 -16.07 2.99 -5.58
N VAL A 15 -16.70 4.09 -6.01
CA VAL A 15 -17.83 4.06 -6.93
C VAL A 15 -17.29 4.10 -8.36
N VAL A 16 -17.55 3.04 -9.14
CA VAL A 16 -17.14 2.96 -10.55
C VAL A 16 -18.35 3.26 -11.43
N ILE A 17 -18.21 4.25 -12.31
CA ILE A 17 -19.24 4.65 -13.29
C ILE A 17 -18.71 4.32 -14.68
N ARG A 18 -19.48 3.56 -15.46
CA ARG A 18 -19.04 3.07 -16.77
C ARG A 18 -19.06 4.20 -17.82
N GLN A 19 -18.12 4.17 -18.76
CA GLN A 19 -17.94 5.27 -19.74
C GLN A 19 -19.10 5.40 -20.74
N ASP A 20 -19.75 4.29 -21.07
CA ASP A 20 -20.98 4.22 -21.88
C ASP A 20 -22.16 4.95 -21.21
N GLU A 21 -22.26 4.91 -19.88
CA GLU A 21 -23.26 5.66 -19.10
C GLU A 21 -22.89 7.16 -18.96
N LEU A 22 -21.62 7.52 -19.14
CA LEU A 22 -21.12 8.89 -19.00
C LEU A 22 -21.50 9.80 -20.19
N ASN A 23 -21.84 9.24 -21.35
CA ASN A 23 -22.04 10.02 -22.59
C ASN A 23 -23.46 10.61 -22.74
N GLN A 24 -24.46 10.13 -21.99
CA GLN A 24 -25.82 10.68 -22.06
C GLN A 24 -26.19 11.60 -20.87
N GLU A 25 -25.53 11.45 -19.72
CA GLU A 25 -25.88 12.20 -18.50
C GLU A 25 -24.67 12.78 -17.74
N LYS A 26 -23.54 13.04 -18.42
CA LYS A 26 -22.30 13.56 -17.79
C LYS A 26 -22.58 14.70 -16.80
N GLN A 27 -23.41 15.66 -17.20
CA GLN A 27 -23.72 16.83 -16.40
C GLN A 27 -24.69 16.52 -15.25
N GLN A 28 -25.61 15.58 -15.43
CA GLN A 28 -26.63 15.21 -14.45
C GLN A 28 -26.04 14.30 -13.39
N VAL A 29 -25.21 13.33 -13.77
CA VAL A 29 -24.41 12.51 -12.86
C VAL A 29 -23.43 13.40 -12.09
N LEU A 30 -22.70 14.30 -12.74
CA LEU A 30 -21.82 15.25 -12.02
C LEU A 30 -22.61 16.18 -11.09
N ASN A 31 -23.82 16.62 -11.47
CA ASN A 31 -24.69 17.43 -10.60
C ASN A 31 -25.25 16.61 -9.43
N ASN A 32 -25.60 15.34 -9.63
CA ASN A 32 -26.04 14.44 -8.58
C ASN A 32 -24.90 14.11 -7.62
N LEU A 33 -23.69 13.89 -8.13
CA LEU A 33 -22.48 13.71 -7.32
C LEU A 33 -22.09 14.99 -6.56
N ARG A 34 -22.24 16.16 -7.17
CA ARG A 34 -22.09 17.47 -6.49
C ARG A 34 -23.18 17.69 -5.44
N SER A 35 -24.40 17.27 -5.70
CA SER A 35 -25.53 17.34 -4.76
C SER A 35 -25.32 16.38 -3.59
N LEU A 36 -24.89 15.16 -3.85
CA LEU A 36 -24.49 14.18 -2.83
C LEU A 36 -23.33 14.75 -2.01
N LYS A 37 -22.28 15.26 -2.65
CA LYS A 37 -21.17 15.93 -1.96
C LYS A 37 -21.66 17.10 -1.10
N TYR A 38 -22.53 17.97 -1.61
CA TYR A 38 -23.11 19.09 -0.86
C TYR A 38 -24.00 18.62 0.32
N ARG A 39 -24.74 17.52 0.16
CA ARG A 39 -25.52 16.90 1.24
C ARG A 39 -24.60 16.26 2.29
N PHE A 40 -23.49 15.65 1.88
CA PHE A 40 -22.46 15.13 2.77
C PHE A 40 -21.69 16.26 3.48
N ASP A 41 -21.36 17.36 2.80
CA ASP A 41 -20.69 18.55 3.37
C ASP A 41 -21.57 19.28 4.42
N LYS A 42 -22.89 19.06 4.42
CA LYS A 42 -23.82 19.52 5.47
C LYS A 42 -23.78 18.67 6.74
N ILE A 43 -23.12 17.51 6.70
CA ILE A 43 -22.84 16.72 7.90
C ILE A 43 -21.63 17.37 8.58
N PRO A 44 -21.76 17.88 9.82
CA PRO A 44 -20.77 18.77 10.46
C PRO A 44 -19.36 18.19 10.67
N ILE A 45 -19.16 16.91 10.34
CA ILE A 45 -17.90 16.17 10.46
C ILE A 45 -17.05 16.26 9.18
N ILE A 46 -17.62 16.71 8.05
CA ILE A 46 -16.96 16.65 6.73
C ILE A 46 -16.51 18.06 6.33
N ARG A 47 -15.29 18.45 6.71
CA ARG A 47 -14.67 19.70 6.26
C ARG A 47 -13.28 19.45 5.73
N HIS A 48 -13.18 19.52 4.41
CA HIS A 48 -11.96 19.66 3.60
C HIS A 48 -11.02 18.46 3.52
N ILE A 49 -10.99 17.82 2.34
CA ILE A 49 -9.81 17.52 1.51
C ILE A 49 -10.31 17.03 0.13
N GLN A 50 -9.51 17.20 -0.92
CA GLN A 50 -9.83 16.91 -2.32
C GLN A 50 -10.53 15.55 -2.53
N LEU A 51 -11.80 15.58 -2.96
CA LEU A 51 -12.64 14.48 -3.49
C LEU A 51 -12.46 13.07 -2.87
N ILE A 52 -12.29 13.01 -1.55
CA ILE A 52 -12.54 11.81 -0.75
C ILE A 52 -13.37 12.27 0.46
N PRO A 53 -14.71 12.38 0.36
CA PRO A 53 -15.53 12.62 1.54
C PRO A 53 -15.40 11.46 2.52
N ALA A 54 -14.96 11.78 3.74
CA ALA A 54 -14.97 10.89 4.88
C ALA A 54 -16.36 10.95 5.54
N VAL A 55 -17.16 9.89 5.43
CA VAL A 55 -18.52 9.79 6.01
C VAL A 55 -18.49 8.76 7.14
N PHE A 56 -19.20 8.99 8.24
CA PHE A 56 -19.44 7.93 9.22
C PHE A 56 -20.56 7.00 8.75
N PHE A 57 -20.23 5.76 8.42
CA PHE A 57 -21.19 4.71 8.05
C PHE A 57 -21.12 3.59 9.09
N MET A 58 -22.25 3.31 9.74
CA MET A 58 -22.35 2.29 10.80
C MET A 58 -21.31 2.46 11.94
N GLY A 59 -20.94 3.70 12.27
CA GLY A 59 -19.95 4.00 13.31
C GLY A 59 -18.48 3.91 12.85
N LEU A 60 -18.21 3.54 11.61
CA LEU A 60 -16.88 3.54 11.01
C LEU A 60 -16.69 4.75 10.09
N LYS A 61 -15.48 5.31 10.05
CA LYS A 61 -15.12 6.33 9.07
C LYS A 61 -14.96 5.66 7.70
N ALA A 62 -15.59 6.23 6.68
CA ALA A 62 -15.60 5.70 5.32
C ALA A 62 -15.14 6.77 4.32
N ASP A 63 -14.11 6.46 3.56
CA ASP A 63 -13.51 7.33 2.55
C ASP A 63 -14.06 6.92 1.17
N ILE A 64 -14.94 7.75 0.59
CA ILE A 64 -15.60 7.46 -0.71
C ILE A 64 -14.86 8.16 -1.84
N ASN A 65 -14.47 7.42 -2.89
CA ASN A 65 -13.87 7.97 -4.10
C ASN A 65 -14.63 7.51 -5.35
N ILE A 66 -14.41 8.18 -6.48
CA ILE A 66 -15.10 7.89 -7.76
C ILE A 66 -14.05 7.55 -8.80
N ASN A 67 -14.22 6.41 -9.47
CA ASN A 67 -13.33 5.93 -10.53
C ASN A 67 -11.85 5.82 -10.12
N ASN A 68 -11.54 5.63 -8.83
CA ASN A 68 -10.18 5.27 -8.39
C ASN A 68 -9.92 3.78 -8.64
N VAL A 69 -9.94 3.40 -9.91
CA VAL A 69 -9.79 2.02 -10.38
C VAL A 69 -8.46 1.41 -9.92
N ALA A 70 -7.39 2.21 -9.86
CA ALA A 70 -6.09 1.78 -9.35
C ALA A 70 -6.18 1.23 -7.92
N GLY A 71 -6.98 1.86 -7.05
CA GLY A 71 -7.21 1.38 -5.68
C GLY A 71 -7.87 0.00 -5.62
N ILE A 72 -8.71 -0.34 -6.60
CA ILE A 72 -9.36 -1.66 -6.69
C ILE A 72 -8.34 -2.74 -7.06
N TYR A 73 -7.50 -2.49 -8.07
CA TYR A 73 -6.43 -3.43 -8.46
C TYR A 73 -5.41 -3.61 -7.35
N ASN A 74 -5.00 -2.54 -6.66
CA ASN A 74 -4.11 -2.63 -5.50
C ASN A 74 -4.72 -3.47 -4.37
N THR A 75 -6.01 -3.27 -4.10
CA THR A 75 -6.76 -4.05 -3.09
C THR A 75 -6.83 -5.53 -3.46
N HIS A 76 -7.11 -5.84 -4.74
CA HIS A 76 -7.09 -7.21 -5.26
C HIS A 76 -5.70 -7.84 -5.14
N PHE A 77 -4.67 -7.11 -5.49
CA PHE A 77 -3.30 -7.62 -5.45
C PHE A 77 -2.82 -7.94 -4.03
N ILE A 78 -3.05 -7.02 -3.09
CA ILE A 78 -2.72 -7.24 -1.67
C ILE A 78 -3.57 -8.37 -1.09
N HIS A 79 -4.83 -8.51 -1.51
CA HIS A 79 -5.69 -9.63 -1.13
C HIS A 79 -5.09 -10.98 -1.52
N HIS A 80 -4.53 -11.09 -2.73
CA HIS A 80 -3.91 -12.35 -3.15
C HIS A 80 -2.59 -12.62 -2.42
N TYR A 81 -1.81 -11.59 -2.09
CA TYR A 81 -0.64 -11.74 -1.22
C TYR A 81 -1.00 -12.20 0.20
N SER A 82 -2.04 -11.63 0.83
CA SER A 82 -2.49 -12.00 2.19
C SER A 82 -2.97 -13.44 2.30
N ARG A 83 -3.29 -14.06 1.16
CA ARG A 83 -3.66 -15.47 1.07
C ARG A 83 -2.50 -16.42 0.76
N GLN A 84 -1.34 -15.93 0.34
CA GLN A 84 -0.18 -16.79 0.09
C GLN A 84 0.41 -17.33 1.40
N ASP A 85 0.56 -16.48 2.42
CA ASP A 85 1.11 -16.87 3.72
C ASP A 85 0.52 -16.01 4.85
N LYS A 86 0.06 -16.65 5.93
CA LYS A 86 -0.55 -15.99 7.10
C LYS A 86 0.40 -15.06 7.86
N ARG A 87 1.71 -15.24 7.71
CA ARG A 87 2.74 -14.40 8.35
C ARG A 87 2.78 -13.00 7.75
N PHE A 88 2.40 -12.83 6.49
CA PHE A 88 2.35 -11.52 5.84
C PHE A 88 1.36 -10.55 6.52
N PRO A 89 0.04 -10.84 6.61
CA PRO A 89 -0.89 -9.93 7.27
C PRO A 89 -0.55 -9.74 8.76
N ALA A 90 -0.07 -10.78 9.44
CA ALA A 90 0.36 -10.66 10.84
C ALA A 90 1.52 -9.68 11.01
N LEU A 91 2.58 -9.81 10.20
CA LEU A 91 3.72 -8.91 10.22
C LEU A 91 3.32 -7.48 9.83
N TYR A 92 2.52 -7.34 8.76
CA TYR A 92 2.04 -6.02 8.34
C TYR A 92 1.26 -5.30 9.44
N LEU A 93 0.36 -5.98 10.15
CA LEU A 93 -0.43 -5.35 11.22
C LEU A 93 0.46 -4.81 12.35
N VAL A 94 1.48 -5.57 12.75
CA VAL A 94 2.44 -5.12 13.78
C VAL A 94 3.25 -3.92 13.28
N ILE A 95 3.77 -3.98 12.05
CA ILE A 95 4.53 -2.89 11.43
C ILE A 95 3.66 -1.64 11.21
N HIS A 96 2.41 -1.82 10.84
CA HIS A 96 1.43 -0.75 10.66
C HIS A 96 1.16 -0.03 11.98
N HIS A 97 0.90 -0.80 13.06
CA HIS A 97 0.70 -0.25 14.40
C HIS A 97 1.95 0.46 14.92
N PHE A 98 3.13 -0.12 14.73
CA PHE A 98 4.41 0.55 15.00
C PHE A 98 4.52 1.87 14.24
N GLY A 99 4.20 1.87 12.94
CA GLY A 99 4.30 3.05 12.08
C GLY A 99 3.38 4.20 12.52
N LEU A 100 2.17 3.87 12.99
CA LEU A 100 1.24 4.85 13.58
C LEU A 100 1.81 5.43 14.87
N ASN A 101 2.25 4.60 15.81
CA ASN A 101 2.75 5.04 17.11
C ASN A 101 4.08 5.79 17.04
N ALA A 102 4.95 5.42 16.09
CA ALA A 102 6.20 6.11 15.82
C ALA A 102 6.01 7.39 14.98
N GLY A 103 4.79 7.68 14.52
CA GLY A 103 4.48 8.85 13.70
C GLY A 103 5.19 8.84 12.34
N ILE A 104 5.34 7.66 11.73
CA ILE A 104 5.99 7.45 10.43
C ILE A 104 5.04 6.88 9.36
N ASN A 105 3.77 6.68 9.69
CA ASN A 105 2.72 6.21 8.79
C ASN A 105 1.58 7.25 8.63
N SER A 106 1.93 8.43 8.11
CA SER A 106 1.00 9.48 7.74
C SER A 106 1.52 10.26 6.53
N ALA A 107 0.87 10.06 5.37
CA ALA A 107 1.21 10.76 4.14
C ALA A 107 1.05 12.29 4.27
N LYS A 108 0.05 12.72 5.06
CA LYS A 108 -0.26 14.13 5.31
C LYS A 108 0.85 14.82 6.10
N ASP A 109 1.50 14.08 6.99
CA ASP A 109 2.62 14.57 7.80
C ASP A 109 3.98 14.35 7.12
N GLY A 110 3.99 14.05 5.82
CA GLY A 110 5.22 13.87 5.04
C GLY A 110 5.98 12.58 5.35
N THR A 111 5.31 11.53 5.83
CA THR A 111 5.89 10.21 6.10
C THR A 111 5.28 9.14 5.19
N LEU A 112 5.47 7.84 5.48
CA LEU A 112 4.93 6.76 4.66
C LEU A 112 3.40 6.80 4.65
N ASN A 113 2.81 6.41 3.52
CA ASN A 113 1.40 6.02 3.49
C ASN A 113 1.29 4.50 3.75
N SER A 114 0.13 4.05 4.22
CA SER A 114 -0.11 2.64 4.52
C SER A 114 0.15 1.73 3.31
N TYR A 115 -0.15 2.19 2.10
CA TYR A 115 0.11 1.41 0.88
C TYR A 115 1.61 1.18 0.65
N SER A 116 2.44 2.22 0.77
CA SER A 116 3.90 2.11 0.69
C SER A 116 4.45 1.19 1.79
N LEU A 117 3.87 1.25 2.99
CA LEU A 117 4.25 0.36 4.08
C LEU A 117 3.92 -1.11 3.78
N VAL A 118 2.75 -1.39 3.19
CA VAL A 118 2.41 -2.74 2.70
C VAL A 118 3.45 -3.23 1.68
N LEU A 119 3.83 -2.39 0.71
CA LEU A 119 4.80 -2.76 -0.32
C LEU A 119 6.20 -3.05 0.26
N LEU A 120 6.62 -2.32 1.30
CA LEU A 120 7.86 -2.64 2.03
C LEU A 120 7.79 -4.01 2.69
N VAL A 121 6.67 -4.35 3.35
CA VAL A 121 6.51 -5.67 3.98
C VAL A 121 6.50 -6.78 2.93
N ILE A 122 5.79 -6.60 1.80
CA ILE A 122 5.80 -7.57 0.70
C ILE A 122 7.23 -7.75 0.16
N HIS A 123 7.93 -6.66 -0.13
CA HIS A 123 9.32 -6.71 -0.62
C HIS A 123 10.24 -7.45 0.36
N TYR A 124 10.14 -7.18 1.66
CA TYR A 124 10.95 -7.86 2.66
C TYR A 124 10.72 -9.38 2.63
N LEU A 125 9.47 -9.82 2.59
CA LEU A 125 9.11 -11.25 2.55
C LEU A 125 9.41 -11.92 1.21
N GLN A 126 9.39 -11.16 0.12
CA GLN A 126 9.65 -11.64 -1.24
C GLN A 126 11.14 -11.69 -1.60
N CYS A 127 11.92 -10.71 -1.15
CA CYS A 127 13.27 -10.48 -1.66
C CYS A 127 14.36 -10.58 -0.59
N ALA A 128 14.07 -10.17 0.65
CA ALA A 128 15.06 -10.12 1.72
C ALA A 128 15.11 -11.42 2.53
N CYS A 129 13.96 -12.07 2.73
CA CYS A 129 13.87 -13.38 3.35
C CYS A 129 14.46 -14.45 2.43
N GLN A 130 15.30 -15.34 2.99
CA GLN A 130 15.83 -16.50 2.29
C GLN A 130 15.61 -17.77 3.14
N PRO A 131 14.84 -18.76 2.65
CA PRO A 131 14.05 -18.76 1.41
C PRO A 131 12.95 -17.67 1.37
N PRO A 132 12.45 -17.27 0.20
CA PRO A 132 11.38 -16.28 0.09
C PRO A 132 10.06 -16.80 0.66
N ILE A 133 9.34 -15.94 1.38
CA ILE A 133 8.04 -16.26 1.99
C ILE A 133 6.89 -15.93 1.05
N LEU A 134 7.03 -14.88 0.25
CA LEU A 134 6.05 -14.49 -0.77
C LEU A 134 6.64 -14.67 -2.18
N PRO A 135 5.84 -15.10 -3.17
CA PRO A 135 6.26 -15.19 -4.56
C PRO A 135 6.24 -13.81 -5.24
N ASN A 136 6.79 -13.72 -6.45
CA ASN A 136 6.44 -12.64 -7.37
C ASN A 136 5.15 -13.00 -8.12
N LEU A 137 4.00 -12.49 -7.67
CA LEU A 137 2.70 -12.83 -8.28
C LEU A 137 2.58 -12.35 -9.74
N GLN A 138 3.13 -11.17 -10.07
CA GLN A 138 3.07 -10.62 -11.44
C GLN A 138 3.92 -11.40 -12.45
N GLU A 139 4.96 -12.06 -11.97
CA GLU A 139 5.79 -12.97 -12.77
C GLU A 139 5.16 -14.35 -12.87
N ALA A 140 4.60 -14.87 -11.77
CA ALA A 140 3.99 -16.20 -11.74
C ALA A 140 2.67 -16.28 -12.53
N CYS A 141 1.83 -15.25 -12.47
CA CYS A 141 0.53 -15.21 -13.14
C CYS A 141 0.25 -13.82 -13.74
N PRO A 142 0.97 -13.43 -14.82
CA PRO A 142 0.89 -12.10 -15.41
C PRO A 142 -0.52 -11.73 -15.87
N ASP A 143 -1.26 -12.68 -16.45
CA ASP A 143 -2.60 -12.46 -17.00
C ASP A 143 -3.62 -12.06 -15.92
N ILE A 144 -3.35 -12.42 -14.66
CA ILE A 144 -4.24 -12.16 -13.52
C ILE A 144 -3.79 -10.90 -12.77
N PHE A 145 -2.48 -10.73 -12.59
CA PHE A 145 -1.94 -9.74 -11.67
C PHE A 145 -1.30 -8.52 -12.33
N ASN A 146 -1.34 -8.37 -13.65
CA ASN A 146 -0.87 -7.15 -14.36
C ASN A 146 -2.00 -6.15 -14.69
N ALA A 147 -3.10 -6.15 -13.94
CA ALA A 147 -4.26 -5.27 -14.15
C ALA A 147 -4.84 -5.29 -15.58
N GLN A 148 -4.71 -6.44 -16.26
CA GLN A 148 -5.30 -6.66 -17.59
C GLN A 148 -6.74 -7.21 -17.52
N VAL A 149 -7.09 -7.82 -16.38
CA VAL A 149 -8.43 -8.35 -16.13
C VAL A 149 -9.40 -7.19 -15.89
N PRO A 150 -10.50 -7.06 -16.65
CA PRO A 150 -11.52 -6.05 -16.38
C PRO A 150 -12.05 -6.11 -14.94
N ILE A 151 -12.44 -4.97 -14.38
CA ILE A 151 -12.83 -4.85 -12.97
C ILE A 151 -13.97 -5.82 -12.62
N GLU A 152 -14.97 -5.96 -13.50
CA GLU A 152 -16.09 -6.89 -13.33
C GLU A 152 -15.70 -8.37 -13.24
N ASN A 153 -14.52 -8.69 -13.77
CA ASN A 153 -13.97 -10.05 -13.82
C ASN A 153 -12.95 -10.31 -12.71
N LEU A 154 -12.61 -9.30 -11.91
CA LEU A 154 -11.74 -9.51 -10.75
C LEU A 154 -12.41 -10.47 -9.76
N ARG A 155 -11.70 -11.55 -9.43
CA ARG A 155 -12.12 -12.53 -8.44
C ARG A 155 -11.31 -12.35 -7.17
N PHE A 156 -12.01 -11.95 -6.11
CA PHE A 156 -11.52 -12.05 -4.74
C PHE A 156 -11.81 -13.47 -4.20
N PHE A 157 -10.99 -13.93 -3.26
CA PHE A 157 -11.13 -15.20 -2.53
C PHE A 157 -11.00 -16.50 -3.34
N LYS A 158 -10.90 -16.43 -4.66
CA LYS A 158 -10.46 -17.57 -5.49
C LYS A 158 -8.94 -17.72 -5.37
N ASN A 159 -8.46 -18.93 -5.14
CA ASN A 159 -7.03 -19.20 -5.14
C ASN A 159 -6.57 -19.36 -6.59
N GLU A 160 -6.13 -18.28 -7.22
CA GLU A 160 -5.64 -18.29 -8.60
C GLU A 160 -4.23 -18.88 -8.70
N TYR A 161 -3.44 -18.79 -7.63
CA TYR A 161 -2.08 -19.30 -7.53
C TYR A 161 -1.77 -19.72 -6.09
N SER A 162 -1.02 -20.83 -5.94
CA SER A 162 -0.57 -21.32 -4.64
C SER A 162 0.95 -21.46 -4.64
N PHE A 163 1.60 -20.63 -3.84
CA PHE A 163 3.01 -20.74 -3.52
C PHE A 163 3.22 -21.57 -2.26
N LYS A 164 4.32 -22.34 -2.22
CA LYS A 164 4.82 -22.98 -1.01
C LYS A 164 6.22 -22.47 -0.72
N THR A 165 6.47 -22.10 0.53
CA THR A 165 7.76 -21.62 1.01
C THR A 165 8.37 -22.64 1.96
N ASP A 166 9.68 -22.86 1.82
CA ASP A 166 10.49 -23.66 2.76
C ASP A 166 11.03 -22.81 3.92
N ASN A 167 10.60 -21.55 4.02
CA ASN A 167 10.98 -20.67 5.10
C ASN A 167 10.13 -20.95 6.35
N HIS A 168 10.79 -21.31 7.46
CA HIS A 168 10.17 -21.64 8.74
C HIS A 168 10.31 -20.56 9.82
N ALA A 169 10.78 -19.35 9.48
CA ALA A 169 10.88 -18.26 10.43
C ALA A 169 9.51 -17.91 11.02
N ASP A 170 9.47 -17.73 12.33
CA ASP A 170 8.27 -17.28 13.04
C ASP A 170 8.08 -15.76 12.91
N CYS A 171 6.93 -15.25 13.38
CA CYS A 171 6.62 -13.83 13.26
C CYS A 171 7.60 -12.92 14.02
N THR A 172 8.22 -13.42 15.10
CA THR A 172 9.20 -12.66 15.90
C THR A 172 10.49 -12.47 15.12
N ALA A 173 11.04 -13.56 14.57
CA ALA A 173 12.22 -13.53 13.70
C ALA A 173 12.00 -12.64 12.49
N LEU A 174 10.81 -12.69 11.88
CA LEU A 174 10.46 -11.82 10.75
C LEU A 174 10.33 -10.35 11.14
N LEU A 175 9.81 -10.05 12.32
CA LEU A 175 9.73 -8.68 12.82
C LEU A 175 11.12 -8.09 13.04
N MET A 176 11.99 -8.82 13.74
CA MET A 176 13.39 -8.40 13.98
C MET A 176 14.14 -8.25 12.66
N GLY A 177 14.02 -9.24 11.76
CA GLY A 177 14.66 -9.19 10.46
C GLY A 177 14.15 -8.06 9.56
N PHE A 178 12.87 -7.67 9.66
CA PHE A 178 12.32 -6.52 8.94
C PHE A 178 13.02 -5.22 9.36
N PHE A 179 13.15 -4.99 10.68
CA PHE A 179 13.81 -3.80 11.19
C PHE A 179 15.31 -3.81 10.86
N ALA A 180 15.99 -4.93 11.04
CA ALA A 180 17.41 -5.09 10.69
C ALA A 180 17.66 -4.81 9.20
N TYR A 181 16.84 -5.38 8.32
CA TYR A 181 16.95 -5.18 6.87
C TYR A 181 16.80 -3.70 6.50
N TYR A 182 15.76 -3.03 7.01
CA TYR A 182 15.51 -1.64 6.66
C TYR A 182 16.37 -0.62 7.41
N ALA A 183 16.92 -0.96 8.58
CA ALA A 183 17.92 -0.14 9.28
C ALA A 183 19.22 -0.02 8.46
N GLY A 184 19.61 -1.11 7.79
CA GLY A 184 20.76 -1.18 6.89
C GLY A 184 20.49 -0.82 5.42
N PHE A 185 19.23 -0.62 5.03
CA PHE A 185 18.85 -0.40 3.64
C PHE A 185 19.31 0.98 3.12
N LYS A 186 20.00 0.99 1.98
CA LYS A 186 20.55 2.20 1.34
C LYS A 186 19.52 2.85 0.42
N PHE A 187 18.51 3.50 0.99
CA PHE A 187 17.42 4.20 0.24
C PHE A 187 17.94 5.32 -0.68
N ASP A 188 19.13 5.86 -0.40
CA ASP A 188 19.81 6.82 -1.27
C ASP A 188 20.27 6.19 -2.58
N LYS A 189 20.61 4.90 -2.59
CA LYS A 189 21.15 4.17 -3.75
C LYS A 189 20.14 3.28 -4.45
N TYR A 190 19.20 2.70 -3.71
CA TYR A 190 18.32 1.65 -4.22
C TYR A 190 16.85 2.02 -4.10
N GLY A 191 16.11 1.70 -5.17
CA GLY A 191 14.65 1.64 -5.20
C GLY A 191 14.15 0.22 -5.00
N ILE A 192 12.89 0.09 -4.59
CA ILE A 192 12.22 -1.18 -4.30
C ILE A 192 11.16 -1.44 -5.36
N SER A 193 11.07 -2.67 -5.86
CA SER A 193 10.01 -3.10 -6.78
C SER A 193 9.59 -4.54 -6.50
N ILE A 194 8.37 -4.70 -6.01
CA ILE A 194 7.77 -6.04 -5.81
C ILE A 194 7.40 -6.70 -7.13
N ARG A 195 7.08 -5.90 -8.17
CA ARG A 195 6.84 -6.38 -9.53
C ARG A 195 8.06 -7.04 -10.13
N ARG A 196 9.25 -6.44 -9.92
CA ARG A 196 10.52 -6.98 -10.40
C ARG A 196 11.08 -8.06 -9.47
N GLY A 197 10.49 -8.23 -8.29
CA GLY A 197 11.00 -9.11 -7.23
C GLY A 197 12.43 -8.77 -6.79
N ARG A 198 12.80 -7.48 -6.83
CA ARG A 198 14.16 -7.04 -6.50
C ARG A 198 14.25 -5.56 -6.18
N VAL A 199 15.40 -5.21 -5.61
CA VAL A 199 15.87 -3.82 -5.58
C VAL A 199 16.46 -3.43 -6.93
N PHE A 200 16.46 -2.14 -7.26
CA PHE A 200 17.12 -1.61 -8.45
C PHE A 200 17.90 -0.33 -8.11
N GLN A 201 18.93 -0.01 -8.90
CA GLN A 201 19.72 1.19 -8.65
C GLN A 201 18.92 2.44 -9.00
N LYS A 202 18.85 3.43 -8.10
CA LYS A 202 18.11 4.67 -8.36
C LYS A 202 18.67 5.45 -9.54
N ASN A 203 19.98 5.39 -9.80
CA ASN A 203 20.61 6.05 -10.94
C ASN A 203 20.07 5.60 -12.32
N THR A 204 19.28 4.53 -12.41
CA THR A 204 18.59 4.13 -13.64
C THR A 204 17.30 4.91 -13.87
N LEU A 205 16.82 5.65 -12.87
CA LEU A 205 15.68 6.55 -12.99
C LEU A 205 16.13 7.91 -13.57
N PRO A 206 15.20 8.72 -14.13
CA PRO A 206 15.52 10.08 -14.54
C PRO A 206 16.19 10.88 -13.41
N ALA A 207 17.21 11.68 -13.74
CA ALA A 207 18.01 12.41 -12.75
C ALA A 207 17.16 13.28 -11.81
N GLU A 208 16.12 13.92 -12.35
CA GLU A 208 15.15 14.73 -11.59
C GLU A 208 14.38 13.90 -10.55
N THR A 209 14.07 12.64 -10.85
CA THR A 209 13.40 11.73 -9.92
C THR A 209 14.34 11.29 -8.81
N CYS A 210 15.60 11.01 -9.16
CA CYS A 210 16.64 10.61 -8.20
C CYS A 210 16.90 11.68 -7.14
N SER A 211 17.00 12.94 -7.58
CA SER A 211 17.28 14.08 -6.70
C SER A 211 16.08 14.49 -5.86
N LYS A 212 14.86 14.30 -6.38
CA LYS A 212 13.61 14.69 -5.72
C LYS A 212 13.20 13.75 -4.58
N TYR A 213 13.37 12.44 -4.74
CA TYR A 213 12.79 11.45 -3.82
C TYR A 213 13.84 10.73 -2.98
N MET A 214 13.70 10.82 -1.66
CA MET A 214 14.57 10.11 -0.70
C MET A 214 14.35 8.60 -0.77
N ILE A 215 13.09 8.17 -0.73
CA ILE A 215 12.68 6.77 -0.87
C ILE A 215 11.96 6.61 -2.21
N PHE A 216 12.28 5.54 -2.93
CA PHE A 216 11.59 5.16 -4.15
C PHE A 216 11.04 3.74 -4.04
N ILE A 217 9.71 3.62 -4.04
CA ILE A 217 8.99 2.35 -4.07
C ILE A 217 8.14 2.38 -5.34
N GLU A 218 8.48 1.51 -6.29
CA GLU A 218 7.78 1.39 -7.58
C GLU A 218 6.40 0.78 -7.34
N ASP A 219 5.35 1.46 -7.79
CA ASP A 219 4.02 0.89 -7.86
C ASP A 219 3.99 -0.27 -8.86
N PRO A 220 3.41 -1.42 -8.48
CA PRO A 220 3.38 -2.62 -9.33
C PRO A 220 2.63 -2.45 -10.66
N PHE A 221 1.76 -1.45 -10.80
CA PHE A 221 0.92 -1.25 -11.98
C PHE A 221 1.31 -0.02 -12.79
N ASP A 222 1.38 1.15 -12.14
CA ASP A 222 1.61 2.42 -12.85
C ASP A 222 3.08 2.86 -12.87
N HIS A 223 3.95 2.13 -12.17
CA HIS A 223 5.40 2.34 -12.06
C HIS A 223 5.81 3.68 -11.43
N ASN A 224 4.86 4.43 -10.87
CA ASN A 224 5.15 5.65 -10.15
C ASN A 224 5.73 5.37 -8.76
N ASN A 225 6.32 6.39 -8.14
CA ASN A 225 6.77 6.31 -6.76
C ASN A 225 5.59 6.42 -5.78
N THR A 226 5.31 5.36 -5.02
CA THR A 226 4.27 5.38 -3.99
C THR A 226 4.69 6.20 -2.76
N ALA A 227 5.99 6.36 -2.54
CA ALA A 227 6.60 7.11 -1.44
C ALA A 227 6.83 8.60 -1.76
N ARG A 228 6.19 9.13 -2.81
CA ARG A 228 6.41 10.50 -3.31
C ARG A 228 6.06 11.63 -2.33
N SER A 229 5.27 11.34 -1.28
CA SER A 229 4.86 12.31 -0.26
C SER A 229 5.90 12.48 0.86
N ILE A 230 6.93 11.65 0.90
CA ILE A 230 7.90 11.65 2.01
C ILE A 230 8.77 12.92 1.93
N SER A 231 8.70 13.72 3.00
CA SER A 231 9.54 14.89 3.18
C SER A 231 10.92 14.49 3.70
N ARG A 232 11.87 15.43 3.68
CA ARG A 232 13.22 15.19 4.25
C ARG A 232 13.15 14.90 5.75
N GLU A 233 12.32 15.64 6.49
CA GLU A 233 12.13 15.40 7.93
C GLU A 233 11.47 14.03 8.18
N GLY A 234 10.44 13.70 7.40
CA GLY A 234 9.76 12.41 7.49
C GLY A 234 10.71 11.25 7.20
N TYR A 235 11.59 11.39 6.22
CA TYR A 235 12.64 10.41 5.93
C TYR A 235 13.60 10.18 7.09
N GLU A 236 14.10 11.25 7.72
CA GLU A 236 14.99 11.10 8.88
C GLU A 236 14.26 10.49 10.08
N ARG A 237 12.99 10.83 10.28
CA ARG A 237 12.15 10.19 11.30
C ARG A 237 11.97 8.70 11.02
N ILE A 238 11.65 8.31 9.79
CA ILE A 238 11.52 6.90 9.37
C ILE A 238 12.81 6.14 9.68
N LYS A 239 13.97 6.64 9.24
CA LYS A 239 15.27 6.01 9.50
C LYS A 239 15.56 5.85 10.98
N THR A 240 15.34 6.92 11.75
CA THR A 240 15.65 6.93 13.18
C THR A 240 14.75 5.96 13.94
N SER A 241 13.45 5.94 13.64
CA SER A 241 12.49 5.02 14.25
C SER A 241 12.78 3.56 13.92
N ILE A 242 13.10 3.25 12.66
CA ILE A 242 13.46 1.88 12.24
C ILE A 242 14.75 1.41 12.91
N ARG A 243 15.81 2.23 12.93
CA ARG A 243 17.07 1.89 13.60
C ARG A 243 16.90 1.70 15.09
N ARG A 244 16.14 2.57 15.75
CA ARG A 244 15.85 2.44 17.17
C ARG A 244 15.08 1.16 17.47
N ALA A 245 14.11 0.78 16.63
CA ALA A 245 13.40 -0.48 16.79
C ALA A 245 14.34 -1.69 16.63
N ASP A 246 15.22 -1.68 15.63
CA ASP A 246 16.26 -2.69 15.44
C ASP A 246 17.18 -2.80 16.66
N GLU A 247 17.68 -1.68 17.18
CA GLU A 247 18.53 -1.67 18.38
C GLU A 247 17.82 -2.19 19.63
N ILE A 248 16.54 -1.86 19.82
CA ILE A 248 15.78 -2.31 21.01
C ILE A 248 15.50 -3.81 20.94
N LEU A 249 15.17 -4.34 19.76
CA LEU A 249 14.84 -5.75 19.59
C LEU A 249 16.09 -6.65 19.64
N ASN A 250 17.27 -6.12 19.36
CA ASN A 250 18.54 -6.87 19.40
C ASN A 250 19.34 -6.68 20.71
N ARG A 251 18.83 -5.93 21.69
CA ARG A 251 19.46 -5.82 23.02
C ARG A 251 18.99 -7.00 23.89
N GLU A 252 19.83 -8.02 23.99
CA GLU A 252 19.83 -8.99 25.08
C GLU A 252 20.66 -8.49 26.26
#